data_AF-A0A7V3XP54-F1
#
_entry.id   AF-A0A7V3XP54-F1
#
_cell.length_a   1.000
_cell.length_b   1.000
_cell.length_c   1.000
_cell.angle_alpha   90.00
_cell.angle_beta   90.00
_cell.angle_gamma   90.00
#
_symmetry.space_group_name_H-M   'P 1'
#
loop_
_entity.id
_entity.type
_entity.pdbx_description
1 polymer ?
#
loop_
_entity_poly.entity_id
_entity_poly.type
_entity_poly.pdbx_seq_one_letter_code
_entity_poly.pdbx_strand_id
1 'polypeptide(L)' 'MAKQITLHGFPVQYEDNAFEGIRYLRDDLDYNEARVFFDQARERGSAPFEDDADRQYTLLYRAGVYTLVRR' A
#
# COMPACT_ATOMS: atom_id res chain seq x y z
N MET A 1 4.40 -3.57 -15.53
CA MET A 1 3.55 -2.44 -15.99
C MET A 1 2.82 -1.85 -14.79
N ALA A 2 2.47 -0.56 -14.80
CA ALA A 2 1.69 0.02 -13.71
C ALA A 2 0.25 -0.52 -13.73
N LYS A 3 -0.21 -1.02 -12.57
CA LYS A 3 -1.54 -1.57 -12.33
C LYS A 3 -2.28 -0.70 -11.32
N GLN A 4 -3.61 -0.77 -11.33
CA GLN A 4 -4.47 -0.09 -10.37
C GLN A 4 -5.44 -1.07 -9.73
N ILE A 5 -5.68 -0.91 -8.43
CA ILE A 5 -6.65 -1.69 -7.65
C ILE A 5 -7.31 -0.78 -6.60
N THR A 6 -8.48 -1.18 -6.08
CA THR A 6 -9.08 -0.54 -4.91
C THR A 6 -8.87 -1.45 -3.69
N LEU A 7 -8.21 -0.94 -2.66
CA LEU A 7 -7.99 -1.62 -1.39
C LEU A 7 -8.79 -0.91 -0.32
N HIS A 8 -9.78 -1.57 0.29
CA HIS A 8 -10.54 -0.99 1.41
C HIS A 8 -11.14 0.40 1.10
N GLY A 9 -11.51 0.65 -0.16
CA GLY A 9 -12.02 1.94 -0.65
C GLY A 9 -10.96 2.95 -1.12
N PHE A 10 -9.68 2.62 -1.02
CA PHE A 10 -8.57 3.46 -1.47
C PHE A 10 -8.05 3.01 -2.85
N PRO A 11 -8.03 3.88 -3.87
CA PRO A 11 -7.40 3.56 -5.15
C PRO A 11 -5.87 3.57 -5.02
N VAL A 12 -5.23 2.45 -5.35
CA VAL A 12 -3.78 2.25 -5.24
C VAL A 12 -3.19 1.85 -6.59
N GLN A 13 -2.10 2.52 -6.96
CA GLN A 13 -1.25 2.15 -8.10
C GLN A 13 -0.06 1.32 -7.63
N TYR A 14 0.36 0.33 -8.41
CA TYR A 14 1.50 -0.51 -8.07
C TYR A 14 2.14 -1.15 -9.31
N GLU A 15 3.38 -1.59 -9.20
CA GLU A 15 4.04 -2.42 -10.21
C GLU A 15 4.00 -3.91 -9.83
N ASP A 16 4.24 -4.78 -10.82
CA ASP A 16 4.13 -6.25 -10.65
C ASP A 16 4.96 -6.79 -9.47
N ASN A 17 6.13 -6.20 -9.20
CA ASN A 17 7.00 -6.60 -8.09
C ASN A 17 6.43 -6.29 -6.69
N ALA A 18 5.42 -5.41 -6.59
CA ALA A 18 4.75 -5.01 -5.35
C ALA A 18 3.42 -5.72 -5.10
N PHE A 19 3.04 -6.68 -5.96
CA PHE A 19 1.78 -7.41 -5.86
C PHE A 19 1.57 -8.09 -4.50
N GLU A 20 2.63 -8.58 -3.89
CA GLU A 20 2.57 -9.22 -2.58
C GLU A 20 2.22 -8.24 -1.44
N GLY A 21 2.66 -6.99 -1.52
CA GLY A 21 2.22 -5.94 -0.59
C GLY A 21 0.76 -5.53 -0.82
N ILE A 22 0.25 -5.64 -2.06
CA ILE A 22 -1.19 -5.50 -2.34
C ILE A 22 -1.98 -6.63 -1.69
N ARG A 23 -1.50 -7.88 -1.80
CA ARG A 23 -2.12 -9.05 -1.17
C ARG A 23 -2.16 -8.88 0.35
N TYR A 24 -1.04 -8.47 0.95
CA TYR A 24 -0.95 -8.22 2.39
C TYR A 24 -1.98 -7.18 2.87
N LEU A 25 -2.00 -5.99 2.25
CA LEU A 25 -2.96 -4.94 2.61
C LEU A 25 -4.43 -5.31 2.38
N ARG A 26 -4.71 -6.27 1.48
CA ARG A 26 -6.07 -6.66 1.09
C ARG A 26 -6.60 -7.83 1.93
N ASP A 27 -5.79 -8.86 2.09
CA ASP A 27 -6.21 -10.19 2.53
C ASP A 27 -5.68 -10.52 3.93
N ASP A 28 -4.51 -9.99 4.31
CA ASP A 28 -3.84 -10.34 5.57
C ASP A 28 -4.19 -9.33 6.68
N LEU A 29 -4.52 -8.09 6.30
CA LEU A 29 -4.94 -7.04 7.23
C LEU A 29 -6.43 -6.74 7.14
N ASP A 30 -7.03 -6.46 8.30
CA ASP A 30 -8.37 -5.92 8.34
C ASP A 30 -8.43 -4.45 7.85
N TYR A 31 -9.64 -3.93 7.69
CA TYR A 31 -9.85 -2.56 7.24
C TYR A 31 -9.15 -1.52 8.12
N ASN A 32 -9.22 -1.67 9.45
CA ASN A 32 -8.69 -0.69 10.39
C ASN A 32 -7.16 -0.73 10.43
N GLU A 33 -6.58 -1.91 10.37
CA GLU A 33 -5.13 -2.12 10.30
C GLU A 33 -4.56 -1.55 9.00
N ALA A 34 -5.15 -1.91 7.86
CA ALA A 34 -4.74 -1.40 6.56
C ALA A 34 -4.85 0.13 6.51
N ARG A 35 -5.94 0.69 7.05
CA ARG A 35 -6.20 2.13 7.10
C ARG A 35 -5.07 2.93 7.77
N VAL A 36 -4.40 2.38 8.79
CA VAL A 36 -3.28 3.07 9.46
C VAL A 36 -2.21 3.49 8.43
N PHE A 37 -1.89 2.63 7.46
CA PHE A 37 -0.91 2.94 6.42
C PHE A 37 -1.41 4.01 5.45
N PHE A 38 -2.70 3.98 5.08
CA PHE A 38 -3.30 4.98 4.21
C PHE A 38 -3.37 6.36 4.86
N ASP A 39 -3.73 6.42 6.13
CA ASP A 39 -3.80 7.67 6.90
C ASP A 39 -2.39 8.23 7.11
N GLN A 40 -1.43 7.39 7.51
CA GLN A 40 -0.02 7.81 7.65
C GLN A 40 0.57 8.30 6.33
N ALA A 41 0.34 7.58 5.22
CA ALA A 41 0.83 8.00 3.91
C ALA A 41 0.21 9.34 3.50
N ARG A 42 -1.10 9.53 3.75
CA ARG A 42 -1.79 10.78 3.46
C ARG A 42 -1.24 11.97 4.25
N GLU A 43 -0.94 11.77 5.53
CA GLU A 43 -0.44 12.82 6.42
C GLU A 43 1.03 13.14 6.21
N ARG A 44 1.87 12.12 5.96
CA ARG A 44 3.34 12.23 5.94
C ARG A 44 3.95 12.10 4.55
N GLY A 45 3.13 11.83 3.54
CA GLY A 45 3.55 11.51 2.17
C GLY A 45 4.03 10.07 1.98
N SER A 46 4.27 9.31 3.06
CA SER A 46 4.69 7.91 2.97
C SER A 46 4.41 7.10 4.25
N ALA A 47 4.19 5.79 4.07
CA ALA A 47 4.09 4.81 5.14
C ALA A 47 4.87 3.54 4.77
N PRO A 48 6.04 3.29 5.40
CA PRO A 48 6.76 2.02 5.23
C PRO A 48 6.07 0.90 6.02
N PHE A 49 6.11 -0.32 5.50
CA PHE A 49 5.65 -1.52 6.18
C PHE A 49 6.37 -2.77 5.65
N GLU A 50 6.20 -3.86 6.37
CA GLU A 50 6.73 -5.19 6.07
C GLU A 50 5.57 -6.17 6.05
N ASP A 51 5.66 -7.21 5.22
CA ASP A 51 4.72 -8.32 5.26
C ASP A 51 5.29 -9.54 6.01
N ASP A 52 4.50 -10.59 6.15
CA ASP A 52 4.89 -11.80 6.90
C ASP A 52 6.10 -12.56 6.32
N ALA A 53 6.58 -12.18 5.13
CA ALA A 53 7.75 -12.77 4.46
C ALA A 53 8.96 -11.81 4.46
N ASP A 54 8.96 -10.83 5.37
CA ASP A 54 9.99 -9.81 5.54
C ASP A 54 10.23 -8.94 4.29
N ARG A 55 9.23 -8.82 3.41
CA ARG A 55 9.35 -7.99 2.20
C ARG A 55 8.99 -6.56 2.56
N GLN A 56 9.85 -5.62 2.15
CA GLN A 56 9.68 -4.21 2.51
C GLN A 56 8.94 -3.43 1.43
N TYR A 57 7.96 -2.65 1.88
CA TYR A 57 7.13 -1.82 1.02
C TYR A 57 7.09 -0.38 1.53
N THR A 58 6.68 0.53 0.65
CA THR A 58 6.28 1.87 1.04
C THR A 58 5.05 2.27 0.27
N LEU A 59 4.00 2.61 1.00
CA LEU A 59 2.84 3.27 0.45
C LEU A 59 3.12 4.77 0.38
N LEU A 60 3.21 5.32 -0.82
CA LEU A 60 3.42 6.74 -1.08
C LEU A 60 2.07 7.41 -1.31
N TYR A 61 1.95 8.68 -0.92
CA TYR A 61 0.82 9.51 -1.28
C TYR A 61 1.30 10.82 -1.88
N ARG A 62 0.90 11.09 -3.13
CA ARG A 62 1.24 12.32 -3.84
C ARG A 62 0.06 12.79 -4.69
N ALA A 63 -0.31 14.06 -4.53
CA ALA A 63 -1.34 14.71 -5.34
C ALA A 63 -2.69 13.93 -5.42
N GLY A 64 -3.11 13.31 -4.31
CA GLY A 64 -4.37 12.54 -4.28
C GLY A 64 -4.26 11.08 -4.68
N VAL A 65 -3.06 10.60 -5.02
CA VAL A 65 -2.84 9.24 -5.52
C VAL A 65 -1.98 8.45 -4.54
N TYR A 66 -2.44 7.24 -4.21
CA TYR A 66 -1.63 6.25 -3.49
C TYR A 66 -0.84 5.39 -4.47
N THR A 67 0.44 5.22 -4.21
CA THR A 67 1.33 4.36 -5.00
C THR A 67 2.10 3.42 -4.07
N LEU A 68 1.96 2.12 -4.24
CA LEU A 68 2.74 1.13 -3.52
C LEU A 68 4.01 0.80 -4.28
N VAL A 69 5.15 0.94 -3.62
CA VAL A 69 6.46 0.53 -4.16
C VAL A 69 7.08 -0.53 -3.26
N ARG A 70 7.77 -1.49 -3.88
CA ARG A 70 8.63 -2.45 -3.17
C ARG A 70 10.06 -1.91 -3.11
N ARG A 71 10.74 -2.11 -1.97
CA ARG A 71 12.15 -1.76 -1.77
C ARG A 71 13.06 -2.98 -1.89
#